data_AF-A0A5C6N6U5-F1
#
_entry.id   AF-A0A5C6N6U5-F1
#
_cell.length_a   1.000
_cell.length_b   1.000
_cell.length_c   1.000
_cell.angle_alpha   90.00
_cell.angle_beta   90.00
_cell.angle_gamma   90.00
#
_symmetry.space_group_name_H-M   'P 1'
#
loop_
_entity.id
_entity.type
_entity.pdbx_description
1 polymer ?
#
loop_
_entity_poly.entity_id
_entity_poly.type
_entity_poly.pdbx_seq_one_letter_code
_entity_poly.pdbx_strand_id
1 'polypeptide(L)'
;MFYSEDLERCGLDVSEVSVYSGVCTEIFKRESVIFQKSVYCFVHLSIQEFLAAVYMFHRYTRKDTAVMNQFLKYSEPVTSLDDFLRRALMKSLESENGHLDLFVRFLHGLSLESNQRILGGLLDQMENHQETIQKVLNNLKEENSDNIPQTEASTSSTV
;
A
#
# COMPACT_ATOMS: atom_id res chain seq x y z
N MET A 1 10.24 -10.18 9.68
CA MET A 1 11.52 -9.49 9.95
C MET A 1 11.95 -8.82 8.66
N PHE A 2 12.61 -7.68 8.77
CA PHE A 2 13.01 -6.82 7.67
C PHE A 2 14.46 -6.40 7.91
N TYR A 3 15.27 -6.29 6.88
CA TYR A 3 16.58 -5.62 6.99
C TYR A 3 16.42 -4.11 6.78
N SER A 4 17.45 -3.33 7.09
CA SER A 4 17.47 -1.89 6.84
C SER A 4 17.10 -1.56 5.38
N GLU A 5 17.61 -2.35 4.43
CA GLU A 5 17.35 -2.16 3.01
C GLU A 5 15.88 -2.39 2.62
N ASP A 6 15.17 -3.29 3.34
CA ASP A 6 13.75 -3.53 3.12
C ASP A 6 12.90 -2.32 3.56
N LEU A 7 13.31 -1.65 4.66
CA LEU A 7 12.64 -0.46 5.17
C LEU A 7 12.87 0.75 4.26
N GLU A 8 14.12 0.97 3.84
CA GLU A 8 14.48 2.04 2.90
C GLU A 8 13.73 1.89 1.57
N ARG A 9 13.59 0.65 1.07
CA ARG A 9 12.81 0.38 -0.14
C ARG A 9 11.32 0.69 0.03
N CYS A 10 10.80 0.60 1.25
CA CYS A 10 9.45 1.02 1.60
C CYS A 10 9.34 2.54 1.85
N GLY A 11 10.44 3.29 1.74
CA GLY A 11 10.48 4.73 2.02
C GLY A 11 10.46 5.07 3.50
N LEU A 12 10.79 4.12 4.38
CA LEU A 12 10.84 4.32 5.81
C LEU A 12 12.25 4.70 6.24
N ASP A 13 12.38 5.80 6.99
CA ASP A 13 13.64 6.19 7.61
C ASP A 13 13.98 5.24 8.77
N VAL A 14 15.05 4.48 8.59
CA VAL A 14 15.55 3.50 9.56
C VAL A 14 15.78 4.14 10.95
N SER A 15 16.20 5.40 10.99
CA SER A 15 16.46 6.12 12.24
C SER A 15 15.19 6.49 13.02
N GLU A 16 14.06 6.68 12.33
CA GLU A 16 12.77 6.98 12.93
C GLU A 16 12.01 5.70 13.36
N VAL A 17 12.17 4.61 12.59
CA VAL A 17 11.45 3.35 12.80
C VAL A 17 11.77 2.72 14.15
N SER A 18 13.04 2.69 14.57
CA SER A 18 13.46 2.05 15.83
C SER A 18 13.30 2.93 17.07
N VAL A 19 13.45 4.26 16.92
CA VAL A 19 13.53 5.18 18.05
C VAL A 19 12.16 5.75 18.44
N TYR A 20 11.25 5.97 17.48
CA TYR A 20 10.05 6.79 17.74
C TYR A 20 8.70 6.10 17.49
N SER A 21 8.66 5.02 16.70
CA SER A 21 7.35 4.51 16.25
C SER A 21 6.57 3.71 17.30
N GLY A 22 7.24 3.03 18.25
CA GLY A 22 6.61 2.04 19.14
C GLY A 22 5.93 0.87 18.42
N VAL A 23 6.01 0.82 17.09
CA VAL A 23 5.35 -0.14 16.18
C VAL A 23 6.34 -1.20 15.73
N CYS A 24 7.58 -0.78 15.46
CA CYS A 24 8.70 -1.64 15.10
C CYS A 24 9.83 -1.51 16.11
N THR A 25 10.58 -2.60 16.30
CA THR A 25 11.79 -2.62 17.11
C THR A 25 12.98 -3.11 16.29
N GLU A 26 14.14 -2.53 16.58
CA GLU A 26 15.43 -3.00 16.06
C GLU A 26 15.94 -4.13 16.94
N ILE A 27 16.29 -5.24 16.30
CA ILE A 27 16.95 -6.39 16.91
C ILE A 27 18.24 -6.68 16.15
N PHE A 28 19.26 -7.10 16.87
CA PHE A 28 20.56 -7.34 16.26
C PHE A 28 20.74 -8.82 15.88
N LYS A 29 20.99 -9.10 14.60
CA LYS A 29 21.28 -10.44 14.10
C LYS A 29 22.78 -10.61 13.88
N ARG A 30 23.38 -11.61 14.53
CA ARG A 30 24.80 -11.93 14.37
C ARG A 30 25.02 -12.74 13.09
N GLU A 31 25.79 -12.21 12.15
CA GLU A 31 26.19 -12.92 10.92
C GLU A 31 27.59 -13.56 11.06
N SER A 32 28.46 -13.00 11.92
CA SER A 32 29.74 -13.62 12.30
C SER A 32 30.18 -13.21 13.71
N VAL A 33 31.32 -13.70 14.21
CA VAL A 33 31.84 -13.38 15.55
C VAL A 33 32.05 -11.86 15.75
N ILE A 34 32.31 -11.12 14.67
CA ILE A 34 32.62 -9.68 14.68
C ILE A 34 31.59 -8.81 13.96
N PHE A 35 30.65 -9.41 13.22
CA PHE A 35 29.70 -8.66 12.39
C PHE A 35 28.26 -8.92 12.82
N GLN A 36 27.56 -7.83 13.13
CA GLN A 36 26.18 -7.84 13.54
C GLN A 36 25.39 -6.93 12.61
N LYS A 37 24.35 -7.47 11.99
CA LYS A 37 23.46 -6.72 11.10
C LYS A 37 22.16 -6.41 11.85
N SER A 38 21.71 -5.16 11.75
CA SER A 38 20.42 -4.77 12.29
C SER A 38 19.29 -5.39 11.46
N VAL A 39 18.32 -5.95 12.16
CA VAL A 39 17.06 -6.43 11.61
C VAL A 39 15.92 -5.80 12.39
N TYR A 40 14.77 -5.66 11.75
CA TYR A 40 13.61 -4.97 12.31
C TYR A 40 12.43 -5.91 12.29
N CYS A 41 11.58 -5.82 13.31
CA CYS A 41 10.31 -6.52 13.35
C CYS A 41 9.25 -5.68 14.04
N PHE A 42 7.98 -5.99 13.78
CA PHE A 42 6.90 -5.43 14.57
C PHE A 42 7.02 -5.88 16.03
N VAL A 43 6.74 -4.96 16.96
CA VAL A 43 6.83 -5.25 18.41
C VAL A 43 5.80 -6.29 18.85
N HIS A 44 4.68 -6.41 18.12
CA HIS A 44 3.61 -7.36 18.42
C HIS A 44 2.93 -7.86 17.15
N LEU A 45 2.54 -9.14 17.14
CA LEU A 45 1.86 -9.78 16.00
C LEU A 45 0.55 -9.07 15.63
N SER A 46 -0.20 -8.57 16.63
CA SER A 46 -1.45 -7.85 16.38
C SER A 46 -1.25 -6.61 15.53
N ILE A 47 -0.12 -5.91 15.68
CA ILE A 47 0.20 -4.71 14.89
C ILE A 47 0.48 -5.12 13.44
N GLN A 48 1.28 -6.17 13.25
CA GLN A 48 1.57 -6.70 11.92
C GLN A 48 0.28 -7.11 11.19
N GLU A 49 -0.57 -7.90 11.85
CA GLU A 49 -1.82 -8.40 11.25
C GLU A 49 -2.87 -7.29 11.07
N PHE A 50 -2.90 -6.30 11.96
CA PHE A 50 -3.74 -5.10 11.80
C PHE A 50 -3.32 -4.29 10.57
N LEU A 51 -2.04 -3.96 10.43
CA LEU A 51 -1.54 -3.20 9.28
C LEU A 51 -1.73 -3.98 7.97
N ALA A 52 -1.57 -5.30 8.00
CA ALA A 52 -1.90 -6.15 6.85
C ALA A 52 -3.40 -6.08 6.49
N ALA A 53 -4.30 -6.06 7.48
CA ALA A 53 -5.74 -5.95 7.27
C ALA A 53 -6.10 -4.58 6.67
N VAL A 54 -5.54 -3.48 7.21
CA VAL A 54 -5.72 -2.13 6.65
C VAL A 54 -5.22 -2.07 5.20
N TYR A 55 -4.03 -2.59 4.93
CA TYR A 55 -3.47 -2.64 3.58
C TYR A 55 -4.38 -3.42 2.61
N MET A 56 -4.83 -4.60 3.00
CA MET A 56 -5.67 -5.42 2.12
C MET A 56 -7.05 -4.80 1.90
N PHE A 57 -7.64 -4.19 2.92
CA PHE A 57 -8.90 -3.47 2.80
C PHE A 57 -8.76 -2.23 1.89
N HIS A 58 -7.64 -1.52 1.97
CA HIS A 58 -7.33 -0.42 1.05
C HIS A 58 -7.18 -0.90 -0.40
N ARG A 59 -6.53 -2.04 -0.63
CA ARG A 59 -6.42 -2.63 -1.98
C ARG A 59 -7.77 -3.08 -2.51
N TYR A 60 -8.61 -3.65 -1.65
CA TYR A 60 -9.99 -4.01 -1.99
C TYR A 60 -10.81 -2.80 -2.46
N THR A 61 -10.80 -1.70 -1.68
CA THR A 61 -11.52 -0.47 -2.02
C THR A 61 -11.02 0.16 -3.33
N ARG A 62 -9.71 0.12 -3.59
CA ARG A 62 -9.11 0.54 -4.86
C ARG A 62 -9.33 -0.42 -6.04
N LYS A 63 -10.00 -1.55 -5.82
CA LYS A 63 -10.22 -2.62 -6.81
C LYS A 63 -8.91 -3.16 -7.40
N ASP A 64 -7.83 -3.13 -6.62
CA ASP A 64 -6.54 -3.72 -7.00
C ASP A 64 -6.59 -5.24 -6.78
N THR A 65 -7.09 -5.93 -7.80
CA THR A 65 -7.35 -7.38 -7.74
C THR A 65 -6.09 -8.22 -7.80
N ALA A 66 -4.95 -7.69 -8.29
CA ALA A 66 -3.72 -8.45 -8.43
C ALA A 66 -3.17 -8.89 -7.06
N VAL A 67 -3.09 -7.96 -6.11
CA VAL A 67 -2.61 -8.22 -4.74
C VAL A 67 -3.56 -9.17 -4.01
N MET A 68 -4.88 -8.95 -4.16
CA MET A 68 -5.88 -9.81 -3.53
C MET A 68 -5.85 -11.24 -4.07
N ASN A 69 -5.77 -11.41 -5.38
CA ASN A 69 -5.72 -12.73 -6.02
C ASN A 69 -4.43 -13.46 -5.65
N GLN A 70 -3.29 -12.76 -5.59
CA GLN A 70 -2.03 -13.33 -5.16
C GLN A 70 -2.09 -13.81 -3.69
N PHE A 71 -2.71 -13.03 -2.82
CA PHE A 71 -2.88 -13.40 -1.41
C PHE A 71 -3.84 -14.59 -1.25
N LEU A 72 -5.02 -14.53 -1.85
CA LEU A 72 -6.06 -15.54 -1.69
C LEU A 72 -5.78 -16.83 -2.48
N LYS A 73 -4.91 -16.78 -3.49
CA LYS A 73 -4.54 -17.91 -4.37
C LYS A 73 -5.74 -18.57 -5.09
N TYR A 74 -6.82 -17.83 -5.32
CA TYR A 74 -7.95 -18.29 -6.15
C TYR A 74 -7.79 -17.83 -7.60
N SER A 75 -8.22 -18.67 -8.54
CA SER A 75 -8.25 -18.36 -9.97
C SER A 75 -9.34 -17.36 -10.34
N GLU A 76 -10.42 -17.30 -9.56
CA GLU A 76 -11.56 -16.43 -9.83
C GLU A 76 -11.41 -15.08 -9.12
N PRO A 77 -11.76 -13.97 -9.80
CA PRO A 77 -11.73 -12.65 -9.19
C PRO A 77 -12.70 -12.56 -8.02
N VAL A 78 -12.34 -11.71 -7.06
CA VAL A 78 -13.21 -11.34 -5.94
C VAL A 78 -14.39 -10.51 -6.49
N THR A 79 -15.61 -10.91 -6.17
CA THR A 79 -16.83 -10.32 -6.75
C THR A 79 -17.54 -9.32 -5.84
N SER A 80 -17.38 -9.46 -4.52
CA SER A 80 -18.02 -8.62 -3.51
C SER A 80 -17.19 -8.55 -2.22
N LEU A 81 -17.58 -7.65 -1.30
CA LEU A 81 -16.92 -7.53 0.01
C LEU A 81 -17.14 -8.79 0.84
N ASP A 82 -18.36 -9.34 0.81
CA ASP A 82 -18.68 -10.59 1.51
C ASP A 82 -17.88 -11.78 0.95
N ASP A 83 -17.71 -11.85 -0.38
CA ASP A 83 -16.87 -12.86 -1.03
C ASP A 83 -15.41 -12.72 -0.62
N PHE A 84 -14.90 -11.48 -0.58
CA PHE A 84 -13.55 -11.18 -0.10
C PHE A 84 -13.33 -11.64 1.35
N LEU A 85 -14.19 -11.20 2.26
CA LEU A 85 -14.11 -11.52 3.69
C LEU A 85 -14.24 -13.03 3.92
N ARG A 86 -15.14 -13.70 3.21
CA ARG A 86 -15.31 -15.15 3.28
C ARG A 86 -14.05 -15.88 2.83
N ARG A 87 -13.45 -15.50 1.70
CA ARG A 87 -12.21 -16.13 1.21
C ARG A 87 -11.04 -15.88 2.17
N ALA A 88 -10.93 -14.68 2.72
CA ALA A 88 -9.92 -14.36 3.74
C ALA A 88 -10.10 -15.21 5.00
N LEU A 89 -11.34 -15.40 5.46
CA LEU A 89 -11.66 -16.30 6.58
C LEU A 89 -11.29 -17.75 6.30
N MET A 90 -11.67 -18.29 5.13
CA MET A 90 -11.33 -19.66 4.75
C MET A 90 -9.81 -19.87 4.73
N LYS A 91 -9.07 -18.90 4.18
CA LYS A 91 -7.61 -18.91 4.19
C LYS A 91 -7.01 -18.93 5.61
N SER A 92 -7.59 -18.19 6.56
CA SER A 92 -7.16 -18.21 7.96
C SER A 92 -7.40 -19.57 8.61
N LEU A 93 -8.53 -20.20 8.31
CA LEU A 93 -8.89 -21.53 8.83
C LEU A 93 -7.99 -22.65 8.29
N GLU A 94 -7.37 -22.47 7.12
CA GLU A 94 -6.34 -23.37 6.60
C GLU A 94 -5.02 -23.30 7.39
N SER A 95 -4.84 -22.27 8.22
CA SER A 95 -3.61 -22.10 9.00
C SER A 95 -3.66 -22.89 10.31
N GLU A 96 -2.92 -24.00 10.38
CA GLU A 96 -2.89 -24.90 11.55
C GLU A 96 -2.48 -24.21 12.86
N ASN A 97 -1.73 -23.12 12.77
CA ASN A 97 -1.18 -22.37 13.90
C ASN A 97 -1.93 -21.06 14.21
N GLY A 98 -3.08 -20.82 13.56
CA GLY A 98 -3.88 -19.60 13.76
C GLY A 98 -3.23 -18.32 13.22
N HIS A 99 -2.22 -18.44 12.35
CA HIS A 99 -1.75 -17.26 11.61
C HIS A 99 -2.92 -16.71 10.78
N LEU A 100 -3.00 -15.37 10.70
CA LEU A 100 -4.09 -14.63 10.08
C LEU A 100 -5.38 -14.51 10.92
N ASP A 101 -5.46 -15.12 12.11
CA ASP A 101 -6.66 -15.03 12.93
C ASP A 101 -6.97 -13.59 13.38
N LEU A 102 -5.94 -12.81 13.76
CA LEU A 102 -6.16 -11.40 14.11
C LEU A 102 -6.40 -10.60 12.84
N PHE A 103 -5.68 -10.90 11.75
CA PHE A 103 -5.87 -10.27 10.45
C PHE A 103 -7.34 -10.34 10.01
N VAL A 104 -7.97 -11.51 10.03
CA VAL A 104 -9.37 -11.66 9.61
C VAL A 104 -10.31 -10.93 10.57
N ARG A 105 -10.08 -10.98 11.90
CA ARG A 105 -10.88 -10.22 12.86
C ARG A 105 -10.81 -8.72 12.59
N PHE A 106 -9.61 -8.19 12.34
CA PHE A 106 -9.42 -6.79 11.98
C PHE A 106 -10.08 -6.47 10.64
N LEU A 107 -9.90 -7.32 9.63
CA LEU A 107 -10.49 -7.12 8.30
C LEU A 107 -12.02 -7.02 8.35
N HIS A 108 -12.67 -7.92 9.11
CA HIS A 108 -14.11 -7.85 9.38
C HIS A 108 -14.48 -6.58 10.17
N GLY A 109 -13.68 -6.20 11.16
CA GLY A 109 -13.87 -4.95 11.89
C GLY A 109 -13.82 -3.72 10.97
N LEU A 110 -12.86 -3.67 10.05
CA LEU A 110 -12.70 -2.59 9.07
C LEU A 110 -13.87 -2.50 8.09
N SER A 111 -14.51 -3.63 7.75
CA SER A 111 -15.69 -3.63 6.88
C SER A 111 -16.97 -3.07 7.53
N LEU A 112 -17.00 -2.84 8.85
CA LEU A 112 -18.15 -2.23 9.51
C LEU A 112 -18.21 -0.73 9.22
N GLU A 113 -19.39 -0.23 8.84
CA GLU A 113 -19.62 1.18 8.49
C GLU A 113 -19.13 2.16 9.59
N SER A 114 -19.36 1.82 10.86
CA SER A 114 -18.89 2.62 12.00
C SER A 114 -17.38 2.82 12.03
N ASN A 115 -16.62 1.82 11.58
CA ASN A 115 -15.16 1.85 11.54
C ASN A 115 -14.64 2.42 10.22
N GLN A 116 -15.38 2.25 9.12
CA GLN A 116 -15.08 2.89 7.84
C GLN A 116 -15.11 4.40 7.95
N ARG A 117 -16.03 5.00 8.73
CA ARG A 117 -16.03 6.46 8.94
C ARG A 117 -14.74 6.97 9.60
N ILE A 118 -14.16 6.18 10.51
CA ILE A 118 -12.92 6.54 11.23
C ILE A 118 -11.72 6.39 10.29
N LEU A 119 -11.67 5.32 9.50
CA LEU A 119 -10.60 5.11 8.52
C LEU A 119 -10.79 5.91 7.22
N GLY A 120 -11.98 6.42 6.92
CA GLY A 120 -12.26 7.24 5.74
C GLY A 120 -11.34 8.46 5.69
N GLY A 121 -11.12 9.14 6.82
CA GLY A 121 -10.15 10.23 6.87
C GLY A 121 -8.69 9.81 6.56
N LEU A 122 -8.31 8.57 6.84
CA LEU A 122 -6.98 8.01 6.56
C LEU A 122 -6.85 7.50 5.11
N LEU A 123 -7.91 6.89 4.59
CA LEU A 123 -7.93 6.30 3.25
C LEU A 123 -8.24 7.36 2.17
N ASP A 124 -9.13 8.32 2.45
CA ASP A 124 -9.49 9.43 1.55
C ASP A 124 -8.33 10.45 1.38
N GLN A 125 -7.47 10.62 2.41
CA GLN A 125 -6.25 11.42 2.29
C GLN A 125 -5.28 10.85 1.26
N MET A 126 -5.27 9.53 1.09
CA MET A 126 -4.43 8.83 0.12
C MET A 126 -5.02 8.88 -1.31
N GLU A 127 -6.36 8.98 -1.45
CA GLU A 127 -7.05 9.20 -2.74
C GLU A 127 -6.81 10.60 -3.32
N ASN A 128 -6.94 11.64 -2.47
CA ASN A 128 -6.79 13.03 -2.91
C ASN A 128 -5.43 13.31 -3.53
N HIS A 129 -4.37 12.64 -3.09
CA HIS A 129 -3.04 12.93 -3.60
C HIS A 129 -2.86 12.50 -5.06
N GLN A 130 -3.47 11.39 -5.48
CA GLN A 130 -3.31 10.87 -6.84
C GLN A 130 -4.20 11.63 -7.84
N GLU A 131 -5.44 11.96 -7.47
CA GLU A 131 -6.32 12.82 -8.30
C GLU A 131 -5.78 14.25 -8.41
N THR A 132 -5.24 14.80 -7.32
CA THR A 132 -4.62 16.13 -7.32
C THR A 132 -3.36 16.14 -8.18
N ILE A 133 -2.50 15.12 -8.10
CA ILE A 133 -1.32 15.00 -8.98
C ILE A 133 -1.74 14.91 -10.44
N GLN A 134 -2.75 14.10 -10.78
CA GLN A 134 -3.22 13.95 -12.15
C GLN A 134 -3.82 15.25 -12.70
N LYS A 135 -4.56 15.98 -11.87
CA LYS A 135 -5.14 17.29 -12.20
C LYS A 135 -4.05 18.34 -12.43
N VAL A 136 -3.03 18.38 -11.56
CA VAL A 136 -1.87 19.27 -11.74
C VAL A 136 -1.10 18.92 -13.01
N LEU A 137 -0.88 17.63 -13.31
CA LEU A 137 -0.22 17.19 -14.55
C LEU A 137 -1.01 17.56 -15.80
N ASN A 138 -2.34 17.46 -15.77
CA ASN A 138 -3.19 17.84 -16.90
C ASN A 138 -3.15 19.36 -17.13
N ASN A 139 -3.27 20.16 -16.06
CA ASN A 139 -3.16 21.62 -16.15
C ASN A 139 -1.79 22.06 -16.72
N LEU A 140 -0.70 21.41 -16.29
CA LEU A 140 0.65 21.69 -16.81
C LEU A 140 0.83 21.27 -18.27
N LYS A 141 0.07 20.30 -18.77
CA LYS A 141 0.08 19.91 -20.19
C LYS A 141 -0.71 20.88 -21.05
N GLU A 142 -1.86 21.34 -20.57
CA GLU A 142 -2.70 22.33 -21.26
C GLU A 142 -1.98 23.67 -21.43
N GLU A 143 -1.24 24.14 -20.42
CA GLU A 143 -0.46 25.38 -20.55
C GLU A 143 0.74 25.27 -21.52
N ASN A 144 1.25 24.06 -21.77
CA ASN A 144 2.35 23.83 -22.70
C ASN A 144 1.87 23.61 -24.16
N SER A 145 0.59 23.36 -24.40
CA SER A 145 0.04 23.23 -25.76
C SER A 145 -0.31 24.56 -26.42
N ASP A 146 -0.50 25.63 -25.64
CA ASP A 146 -1.00 26.91 -26.14
C ASP A 146 0.10 27.90 -26.61
N ASN A 147 1.39 27.51 -26.57
CA ASN A 147 2.51 28.42 -26.83
C ASN A 147 3.52 27.96 -27.90
N ILE A 148 3.10 27.23 -28.94
CA ILE A 148 3.93 27.09 -30.16
C ILE A 148 3.20 27.70 -31.36
N PRO A 149 3.45 28.98 -31.69
CA PRO A 149 3.04 29.53 -32.97
C PRO A 149 3.89 28.89 -34.07
N GLN A 150 3.29 28.04 -34.90
CA GLN A 150 3.90 27.67 -36.18
C GLN A 150 3.96 28.92 -37.06
N THR A 151 5.15 29.48 -37.18
CA THR A 151 5.40 30.61 -38.08
C THR A 151 5.46 30.08 -39.51
N GLU A 152 4.47 30.44 -40.32
CA GLU A 152 4.51 30.30 -41.77
C GLU A 152 5.63 31.18 -42.34
N ALA A 153 6.52 30.59 -43.16
CA ALA A 153 7.40 31.35 -44.04
C ALA A 153 7.04 31.02 -45.48
N SER A 154 6.24 31.90 -46.09
CA SER A 154 6.10 31.99 -47.55
C SER A 154 7.46 32.26 -48.18
N THR A 155 7.84 31.51 -49.20
CA THR A 155 8.77 32.01 -50.21
C THR A 155 8.16 31.84 -51.60
N SER A 156 7.94 32.99 -52.23
CA SER A 156 7.61 33.19 -53.62
C SER A 156 8.85 32.92 -54.51
N SER A 157 8.69 32.26 -55.65
CA SER A 157 9.32 32.66 -56.93
C SER A 157 8.94 31.77 -58.12
N THR A 158 8.40 32.44 -59.15
CA THR A 158 8.64 32.32 -60.62
C THR A 158 8.29 30.97 -61.29
N VAL A 159 7.48 30.90 -62.35
CA VAL A 159 7.47 31.64 -63.63
C VAL A 159 6.03 31.84 -64.13
#